data_AF-A0A447XY76-F1
#
_entry.id   AF-A0A447XY76-F1
#
_cell.length_a   1.000
_cell.length_b   1.000
_cell.length_c   1.000
_cell.angle_alpha   90.00
_cell.angle_beta   90.00
_cell.angle_gamma   90.00
#
_symmetry.space_group_name_H-M   'P 1'
#
loop_
_entity.id
_entity.type
_entity.pdbx_description
1 polymer ?
#
loop_
_entity_poly.entity_id
_entity_poly.type
_entity_poly.pdbx_seq_one_letter_code
_entity_poly.pdbx_strand_id
1 'polypeptide(L)'
;MWDLAARKQQESLADLIGITLPGTVITAQTVVIGTPDQMANSASTLWQAGAKLLKVKLDNHLISERMVAIRTAVPDATLIVDANESWRAEGLAARCQLLADLGVAMLEQPLPAQDDAALENFIHPLPICADESCHTRSNLKALKGRYEMVNIKLDKTGGLTEALALATEARAQGFSLMLGCMLCTSRAISAALPLVPQVSFADLDGPTWLAVDVEPALQFTTGELHL
;
A
#
# COMPACT_ATOMS: atom_id res chain seq x y z
N MET A 1 10.35 -4.65 -22.32
CA MET A 1 10.56 -3.42 -23.12
C MET A 1 11.36 -2.38 -22.36
N TRP A 2 10.93 -1.94 -21.17
CA TRP A 2 11.67 -0.97 -20.35
C TRP A 2 13.09 -1.42 -19.97
N ASP A 3 13.26 -2.63 -19.45
CA ASP A 3 14.59 -3.18 -19.12
C ASP A 3 15.53 -3.20 -20.35
N LEU A 4 15.02 -3.63 -21.51
CA LEU A 4 15.77 -3.61 -22.76
C LEU A 4 16.18 -2.18 -23.17
N ALA A 5 15.28 -1.21 -23.04
CA ALA A 5 15.55 0.18 -23.41
C ALA A 5 16.66 0.80 -22.53
N ALA A 6 16.65 0.53 -21.23
CA ALA A 6 17.66 1.01 -20.29
C ALA A 6 19.03 0.36 -20.58
N ARG A 7 19.05 -0.97 -20.74
CA ARG A 7 20.29 -1.71 -21.03
C ARG A 7 20.93 -1.33 -22.36
N LYS A 8 20.13 -1.02 -23.40
CA LYS A 8 20.65 -0.53 -24.67
C LYS A 8 21.37 0.82 -24.56
N GLN A 9 21.02 1.61 -23.54
CA GLN A 9 21.66 2.90 -23.24
C GLN A 9 22.72 2.81 -22.14
N GLN A 10 22.96 1.61 -21.58
CA GLN A 10 23.86 1.39 -20.44
C GLN A 10 23.48 2.20 -19.19
N GLU A 11 22.19 2.46 -19.03
CA GLU A 11 21.61 3.22 -17.93
C GLU A 11 20.80 2.31 -17.00
N SER A 12 20.63 2.72 -15.75
CA SER A 12 19.60 2.12 -14.90
C SER A 12 18.20 2.52 -15.37
N LEU A 13 17.17 1.79 -14.94
CA LEU A 13 15.79 2.17 -15.25
C LEU A 13 15.42 3.53 -14.64
N ALA A 14 15.98 3.87 -13.48
CA ALA A 14 15.77 5.16 -12.83
C ALA A 14 16.40 6.30 -13.66
N ASP A 15 17.63 6.13 -14.13
CA ASP A 15 18.34 7.12 -14.97
C ASP A 15 17.60 7.33 -16.29
N LEU A 16 17.17 6.26 -16.95
CA LEU A 16 16.40 6.33 -18.20
C LEU A 16 15.11 7.16 -18.04
N ILE A 17 14.46 7.08 -16.88
CA ILE A 17 13.23 7.82 -16.57
C ILE A 17 13.55 9.24 -16.05
N GLY A 18 14.78 9.51 -15.65
CA GLY A 18 15.21 10.78 -15.10
C GLY A 18 14.76 11.01 -13.66
N ILE A 19 14.71 9.96 -12.84
CA ILE A 19 14.32 10.04 -11.42
C ILE A 19 15.46 9.59 -10.51
N THR A 20 15.53 10.18 -9.32
CA THR A 20 16.46 9.77 -8.26
C THR A 20 15.74 8.90 -7.25
N LEU A 21 16.27 7.70 -7.03
CA LEU A 21 15.81 6.82 -5.95
C LEU A 21 16.53 7.16 -4.64
N PRO A 22 15.86 7.06 -3.48
CA PRO A 22 16.52 7.17 -2.19
C PRO A 22 17.38 5.93 -1.93
N GLY A 23 18.38 6.03 -1.04
CA GLY A 23 19.19 4.85 -0.65
C GLY A 23 18.41 3.82 0.18
N THR A 24 17.33 4.24 0.84
CA THR A 24 16.44 3.36 1.60
C THR A 24 15.00 3.77 1.38
N VAL A 25 14.12 2.77 1.19
CA VAL A 25 12.67 2.94 1.05
C VAL A 25 11.99 2.26 2.23
N ILE A 26 11.13 3.00 2.94
CA ILE A 26 10.25 2.38 3.94
C ILE A 26 9.19 1.57 3.20
N THR A 27 9.14 0.27 3.46
CA THR A 27 8.09 -0.61 2.95
C THR A 27 7.17 -1.03 4.09
N ALA A 28 5.88 -1.12 3.80
CA ALA A 28 4.91 -1.64 4.75
C ALA A 28 5.25 -3.08 5.14
N GLN A 29 5.18 -3.37 6.44
CA GLN A 29 5.28 -4.73 6.97
C GLN A 29 3.90 -5.22 7.39
N THR A 30 3.54 -6.40 6.90
CA THR A 30 2.17 -6.91 7.10
C THR A 30 2.01 -7.51 8.50
N VAL A 31 1.00 -7.04 9.23
CA VAL A 31 0.47 -7.72 10.41
C VAL A 31 -0.72 -8.56 9.94
N VAL A 32 -0.53 -9.87 9.90
CA VAL A 32 -1.56 -10.83 9.46
C VAL A 32 -2.71 -10.94 10.46
N ILE A 33 -3.88 -11.34 9.97
CA ILE A 33 -5.08 -11.52 10.79
C ILE A 33 -4.83 -12.60 11.86
N GLY A 34 -5.17 -12.28 13.11
CA GLY A 34 -5.10 -13.19 14.26
C GLY A 34 -6.03 -12.75 15.39
N THR A 35 -5.83 -13.27 16.60
CA THR A 35 -6.47 -12.68 17.80
C THR A 35 -5.86 -11.31 18.12
N PRO A 36 -6.54 -10.44 18.87
CA PRO A 36 -5.99 -9.13 19.27
C PRO A 36 -4.57 -9.22 19.86
N ASP A 37 -4.33 -10.18 20.78
CA ASP A 37 -3.02 -10.37 21.40
C ASP A 37 -1.96 -10.85 20.40
N GLN A 38 -2.30 -11.77 19.49
CA GLN A 38 -1.38 -12.23 18.46
C GLN A 38 -0.94 -11.10 17.52
N MET A 39 -1.91 -10.28 17.10
CA MET A 39 -1.63 -9.15 16.21
C MET A 39 -0.83 -8.06 16.91
N ALA A 40 -1.13 -7.74 18.17
CA ALA A 40 -0.38 -6.79 18.97
C ALA A 40 1.08 -7.25 19.20
N ASN A 41 1.29 -8.52 19.52
CA ASN A 41 2.64 -9.10 19.68
C ASN A 41 3.42 -9.10 18.37
N SER A 42 2.76 -9.44 17.24
CA SER A 42 3.37 -9.38 15.91
C SER A 42 3.76 -7.95 15.55
N ALA A 43 2.87 -6.98 15.72
CA ALA A 43 3.14 -5.56 15.48
C ALA A 43 4.32 -5.05 16.33
N SER A 44 4.33 -5.37 17.63
CA SER A 44 5.44 -5.03 18.53
C SER A 44 6.76 -5.63 18.08
N THR A 45 6.78 -6.91 17.69
CA THR A 45 7.99 -7.59 17.19
C THR A 45 8.52 -6.93 15.92
N LEU A 46 7.65 -6.63 14.96
CA LEU A 46 8.02 -5.96 13.71
C LEU A 46 8.56 -4.54 13.97
N TRP A 47 7.91 -3.79 14.87
CA TRP A 47 8.35 -2.46 15.26
C TRP A 47 9.73 -2.48 15.92
N GLN A 48 9.96 -3.37 16.87
CA GLN A 48 11.27 -3.54 17.53
C GLN A 48 12.36 -3.98 16.55
N ALA A 49 12.00 -4.71 15.49
CA ALA A 49 12.91 -5.09 14.41
C ALA A 49 13.17 -3.97 13.39
N GLY A 50 12.53 -2.80 13.53
CA GLY A 50 12.79 -1.60 12.72
C GLY A 50 11.67 -1.16 11.79
N ALA A 51 10.57 -1.91 11.69
CA ALA A 51 9.47 -1.56 10.79
C ALA A 51 8.70 -0.34 11.29
N LYS A 52 8.79 0.77 10.56
CA LYS A 52 8.11 2.04 10.90
C LYS A 52 6.67 2.13 10.38
N LEU A 53 6.40 1.42 9.29
CA LEU A 53 5.10 1.35 8.61
C LEU A 53 4.57 -0.07 8.70
N LEU A 54 3.41 -0.24 9.35
CA LEU A 54 2.75 -1.53 9.49
C LEU A 54 1.42 -1.51 8.74
N LYS A 55 1.21 -2.50 7.87
CA LYS A 55 -0.06 -2.74 7.19
C LYS A 55 -0.84 -3.82 7.93
N VAL A 56 -1.90 -3.43 8.62
CA VAL A 56 -2.73 -4.33 9.40
C VAL A 56 -3.82 -4.90 8.49
N LYS A 57 -3.75 -6.21 8.23
CA LYS A 57 -4.82 -6.93 7.52
C LYS A 57 -5.98 -7.19 8.49
N LEU A 58 -7.20 -6.85 8.09
CA LEU A 58 -8.41 -7.12 8.85
C LEU A 58 -9.48 -7.80 8.00
N ASP A 59 -10.21 -8.72 8.64
CA ASP A 59 -11.49 -9.23 8.15
C ASP A 59 -12.64 -8.39 8.75
N ASN A 60 -13.87 -8.92 8.80
CA ASN A 60 -15.04 -8.24 9.38
C ASN A 60 -15.28 -8.54 10.88
N HIS A 61 -14.29 -9.06 11.60
CA HIS A 61 -14.39 -9.47 13.00
C HIS A 61 -13.43 -8.70 13.92
N LEU A 62 -13.85 -8.47 15.17
CA LEU A 62 -13.02 -7.93 16.26
C LEU A 62 -12.22 -6.66 15.89
N ILE A 63 -12.79 -5.81 15.02
CA ILE A 63 -12.10 -4.64 14.45
C ILE A 63 -11.58 -3.74 15.56
N SER A 64 -12.43 -3.45 16.54
CA SER A 64 -12.10 -2.56 17.65
C SER A 64 -11.04 -3.17 18.56
N GLU A 65 -11.23 -4.41 19.00
CA GLU A 65 -10.31 -5.06 19.91
C GLU A 65 -8.93 -5.23 19.28
N ARG A 66 -8.86 -5.65 18.01
CA ARG A 66 -7.60 -5.80 17.27
C ARG A 66 -6.88 -4.47 17.12
N MET A 67 -7.56 -3.42 16.66
CA MET A 67 -6.91 -2.14 16.41
C MET A 67 -6.48 -1.43 17.69
N VAL A 68 -7.27 -1.51 18.77
CA VAL A 68 -6.89 -0.97 20.08
C VAL A 68 -5.67 -1.71 20.63
N ALA A 69 -5.64 -3.04 20.55
CA ALA A 69 -4.51 -3.84 21.04
C ALA A 69 -3.22 -3.51 20.26
N ILE A 70 -3.29 -3.44 18.93
CA ILE A 70 -2.14 -3.09 18.07
C ILE A 70 -1.65 -1.69 18.38
N ARG A 71 -2.53 -0.67 18.36
CA ARG A 71 -2.12 0.72 18.66
C ARG A 71 -1.50 0.85 20.05
N THR A 72 -2.03 0.14 21.04
CA THR A 72 -1.45 0.13 22.40
C THR A 72 -0.04 -0.45 22.41
N ALA A 73 0.21 -1.52 21.65
CA ALA A 73 1.53 -2.16 21.58
C ALA A 73 2.56 -1.34 20.80
N VAL A 74 2.13 -0.58 19.80
CA VAL A 74 2.98 0.24 18.93
C VAL A 74 2.43 1.68 18.80
N PRO A 75 2.49 2.48 19.87
CA PRO A 75 1.86 3.81 19.90
C PRO A 75 2.43 4.75 18.83
N ASP A 76 3.71 4.61 18.49
CA ASP A 76 4.42 5.49 17.56
C ASP A 76 4.49 4.95 16.13
N ALA A 77 3.99 3.74 15.86
CA ALA A 77 4.02 3.17 14.52
C ALA A 77 3.05 3.88 13.57
N THR A 78 3.47 4.03 12.32
CA THR A 78 2.53 4.40 11.26
C THR A 78 1.72 3.16 10.89
N LEU A 79 0.41 3.22 11.10
CA LEU A 79 -0.50 2.12 10.79
C LEU A 79 -1.33 2.48 9.57
N ILE A 80 -1.35 1.59 8.58
CA ILE A 80 -2.35 1.57 7.52
C ILE A 80 -3.15 0.28 7.66
N VAL A 81 -4.43 0.32 7.35
CA VAL A 81 -5.33 -0.84 7.50
C VAL A 81 -5.77 -1.29 6.12
N ASP A 82 -5.72 -2.59 5.87
CA ASP A 82 -6.19 -3.20 4.64
C ASP A 82 -7.31 -4.18 4.97
N ALA A 83 -8.53 -3.80 4.60
CA ALA A 83 -9.74 -4.57 4.84
C ALA A 83 -10.09 -5.51 3.68
N ASN A 84 -9.36 -5.43 2.56
CA ASN A 84 -9.40 -6.37 1.44
C ASN A 84 -10.82 -6.77 0.99
N GLU A 85 -11.70 -5.77 0.78
CA GLU A 85 -13.10 -5.93 0.36
C GLU A 85 -14.03 -6.65 1.36
N SER A 86 -13.57 -6.88 2.59
CA SER A 86 -14.29 -7.72 3.56
C SER A 86 -15.38 -7.00 4.36
N TRP A 87 -15.40 -5.66 4.37
CA TRP A 87 -16.36 -4.89 5.15
C TRP A 87 -17.65 -4.61 4.36
N ARG A 88 -18.61 -3.98 5.04
CA ARG A 88 -19.94 -3.67 4.51
C ARG A 88 -20.26 -2.20 4.78
N ALA A 89 -21.21 -1.66 4.01
CA ALA A 89 -21.68 -0.29 4.17
C ALA A 89 -22.22 -0.01 5.58
N GLU A 90 -22.94 -0.99 6.17
CA GLU A 90 -23.50 -0.87 7.51
C GLU A 90 -22.39 -0.72 8.56
N GLY A 91 -22.43 0.39 9.30
CA GLY A 91 -21.44 0.70 10.33
C GLY A 91 -20.08 1.19 9.82
N LEU A 92 -19.91 1.37 8.50
CA LEU A 92 -18.62 1.75 7.91
C LEU A 92 -18.10 3.08 8.46
N ALA A 93 -18.93 4.12 8.51
CA ALA A 93 -18.54 5.43 9.02
C ALA A 93 -18.02 5.37 10.48
N ALA A 94 -18.67 4.57 11.33
CA ALA A 94 -18.25 4.40 12.72
C ALA A 94 -16.90 3.65 12.82
N ARG A 95 -16.65 2.67 11.95
CA ARG A 95 -15.35 1.98 11.87
C ARG A 95 -14.26 2.92 11.39
N CYS A 96 -14.52 3.71 10.35
CA CYS A 96 -13.58 4.73 9.90
C CYS A 96 -13.26 5.72 11.03
N GLN A 97 -14.27 6.16 11.78
CA GLN A 97 -14.05 7.06 12.92
C GLN A 97 -13.16 6.43 13.98
N LEU A 98 -13.39 5.16 14.33
CA LEU A 98 -12.52 4.43 15.25
C LEU A 98 -11.07 4.36 14.75
N LEU A 99 -10.84 4.10 13.47
CA LEU A 99 -9.49 4.08 12.90
C LEU A 99 -8.84 5.47 13.01
N ALA A 100 -9.59 6.54 12.74
CA ALA A 100 -9.12 7.91 12.88
C ALA A 100 -8.79 8.27 14.34
N ASP A 101 -9.63 7.88 15.30
CA ASP A 101 -9.39 8.08 16.74
C ASP A 101 -8.12 7.37 17.22
N LEU A 102 -7.77 6.23 16.59
CA LEU A 102 -6.53 5.49 16.82
C LEU A 102 -5.35 6.00 15.98
N GLY A 103 -5.50 7.10 15.25
CA GLY A 103 -4.44 7.68 14.44
C GLY A 103 -3.95 6.77 13.31
N VAL A 104 -4.84 5.95 12.73
CA VAL A 104 -4.53 5.19 11.50
C VAL A 104 -4.38 6.16 10.35
N ALA A 105 -3.31 6.00 9.57
CA ALA A 105 -2.94 6.94 8.52
C ALA A 105 -3.79 6.77 7.25
N MET A 106 -4.27 5.56 6.96
CA MET A 106 -5.07 5.25 5.77
C MET A 106 -5.83 3.92 5.95
N LEU A 107 -7.05 3.85 5.37
CA LEU A 107 -7.85 2.62 5.22
C LEU A 107 -7.91 2.21 3.74
N GLU A 108 -7.48 0.99 3.42
CA GLU A 108 -7.42 0.43 2.08
C GLU A 108 -8.60 -0.51 1.80
N GLN A 109 -9.26 -0.27 0.67
CA GLN A 109 -10.34 -1.05 0.07
C GLN A 109 -11.27 -1.75 1.08
N PRO A 110 -12.09 -0.99 1.85
CA PRO A 110 -13.01 -1.60 2.80
C PRO A 110 -14.15 -2.38 2.15
N LEU A 111 -14.63 -1.92 0.99
CA LEU A 111 -15.80 -2.48 0.32
C LEU A 111 -15.41 -3.19 -0.98
N PRO A 112 -16.22 -4.16 -1.44
CA PRO A 112 -16.06 -4.75 -2.77
C PRO A 112 -16.06 -3.69 -3.87
N ALA A 113 -15.18 -3.81 -4.86
CA ALA A 113 -15.01 -2.83 -5.93
C ALA A 113 -16.29 -2.62 -6.77
N GLN A 114 -17.14 -3.64 -6.86
CA GLN A 114 -18.44 -3.54 -7.54
C GLN A 114 -19.57 -2.97 -6.65
N ASP A 115 -19.32 -2.71 -5.37
CA ASP A 115 -20.33 -2.29 -4.38
C ASP A 115 -19.74 -1.36 -3.30
N ASP A 116 -19.03 -0.32 -3.75
CA ASP A 116 -18.31 0.65 -2.91
C ASP A 116 -18.98 2.03 -2.82
N ALA A 117 -20.19 2.19 -3.39
CA ALA A 117 -20.90 3.47 -3.46
C ALA A 117 -21.21 4.07 -2.08
N ALA A 118 -21.27 3.26 -1.03
CA ALA A 118 -21.50 3.73 0.32
C ALA A 118 -20.39 4.67 0.86
N LEU A 119 -19.22 4.70 0.22
CA LEU A 119 -18.16 5.65 0.53
C LEU A 119 -18.58 7.11 0.30
N GLU A 120 -19.52 7.38 -0.62
CA GLU A 120 -19.99 8.75 -0.87
C GLU A 120 -20.93 9.29 0.24
N ASN A 121 -21.41 8.41 1.13
CA ASN A 121 -22.50 8.72 2.05
C ASN A 121 -22.05 9.34 3.38
N PHE A 122 -20.75 9.52 3.60
CA PHE A 122 -20.21 10.11 4.83
C PHE A 122 -18.90 10.85 4.56
N ILE A 123 -18.55 11.78 5.45
CA ILE A 123 -17.25 12.47 5.38
C ILE A 123 -16.20 11.51 5.92
N HIS A 124 -15.15 11.24 5.14
CA HIS A 124 -14.08 10.34 5.54
C HIS A 124 -13.24 10.97 6.68
N PRO A 125 -13.18 10.34 7.87
CA PRO A 125 -12.38 10.86 8.99
C PRO A 125 -10.88 10.55 8.86
N LEU A 126 -10.50 9.71 7.89
CA LEU A 126 -9.14 9.39 7.48
C LEU A 126 -9.12 9.07 5.97
N PRO A 127 -7.99 9.17 5.27
CA PRO A 127 -7.90 8.84 3.84
C PRO A 127 -8.33 7.39 3.56
N ILE A 128 -9.18 7.21 2.54
CA ILE A 128 -9.55 5.88 2.03
C ILE A 128 -8.83 5.64 0.70
N CYS A 129 -8.14 4.50 0.58
CA CYS A 129 -7.35 4.12 -0.59
C CYS A 129 -8.07 3.06 -1.44
N ALA A 130 -8.11 3.28 -2.75
CA ALA A 130 -8.61 2.31 -3.72
C ALA A 130 -7.49 1.33 -4.13
N ASP A 131 -7.72 0.03 -3.91
CA ASP A 131 -6.87 -1.05 -4.44
C ASP A 131 -7.59 -1.74 -5.60
N GLU A 132 -8.46 -2.72 -5.34
CA GLU A 132 -9.21 -3.45 -6.35
C GLU A 132 -10.08 -2.54 -7.24
N SER A 133 -10.50 -1.37 -6.74
CA SER A 133 -11.26 -0.40 -7.53
C SER A 133 -10.39 0.43 -8.51
N CYS A 134 -9.07 0.42 -8.35
CA CYS A 134 -8.14 1.21 -9.16
C CYS A 134 -7.21 0.32 -10.01
N HIS A 135 -7.45 0.30 -11.33
CA HIS A 135 -6.60 -0.42 -12.28
C HIS A 135 -5.75 0.53 -13.13
N THR A 136 -6.39 1.50 -13.79
CA THR A 136 -5.78 2.42 -14.76
C THR A 136 -6.39 3.81 -14.63
N ARG A 137 -5.94 4.77 -15.45
CA ARG A 137 -6.55 6.12 -15.48
C ARG A 137 -8.04 6.11 -15.80
N SER A 138 -8.53 5.08 -16.51
CA SER A 138 -9.96 4.96 -16.85
C SER A 138 -10.87 4.87 -15.62
N ASN A 139 -10.35 4.40 -14.48
CA ASN A 139 -11.10 4.25 -13.24
C ASN A 139 -11.20 5.57 -12.46
N LEU A 140 -10.28 6.53 -12.65
CA LEU A 140 -10.15 7.73 -11.79
C LEU A 140 -11.45 8.53 -11.67
N LYS A 141 -12.23 8.62 -12.75
CA LYS A 141 -13.52 9.33 -12.74
C LYS A 141 -14.50 8.71 -11.72
N ALA A 142 -14.55 7.39 -11.63
CA ALA A 142 -15.45 6.69 -10.71
C ALA A 142 -14.95 6.72 -9.26
N LEU A 143 -13.64 6.85 -9.05
CA LEU A 143 -13.04 6.91 -7.71
C LEU A 143 -13.22 8.27 -7.04
N LYS A 144 -13.45 9.33 -7.82
CA LYS A 144 -13.57 10.68 -7.29
C LYS A 144 -14.81 10.82 -6.40
N GLY A 145 -14.58 11.20 -5.14
CA GLY A 145 -15.65 11.29 -4.13
C GLY A 145 -15.81 10.03 -3.28
N ARG A 146 -15.15 8.92 -3.65
CA ARG A 146 -15.11 7.66 -2.87
C ARG A 146 -13.76 7.40 -2.21
N TYR A 147 -12.69 7.93 -2.77
CA TYR A 147 -11.33 7.66 -2.33
C TYR A 147 -10.47 8.93 -2.35
N GLU A 148 -9.54 9.04 -1.41
CA GLU A 148 -8.51 10.09 -1.35
C GLU A 148 -7.17 9.60 -1.89
N MET A 149 -6.97 8.29 -1.97
CA MET A 149 -5.71 7.67 -2.39
C MET A 149 -5.94 6.53 -3.39
N VAL A 150 -4.96 6.27 -4.26
CA VAL A 150 -4.97 5.11 -5.16
C VAL A 150 -3.72 4.25 -4.96
N ASN A 151 -3.91 2.93 -4.84
CA ASN A 151 -2.82 1.96 -4.83
C ASN A 151 -2.48 1.53 -6.26
N ILE A 152 -1.32 1.97 -6.74
CA ILE A 152 -0.80 1.63 -8.05
C ILE A 152 -0.04 0.31 -7.96
N LYS A 153 -0.45 -0.69 -8.75
CA LYS A 153 0.26 -1.96 -8.94
C LYS A 153 0.52 -2.20 -10.42
N LEU A 154 1.70 -2.69 -10.78
CA LEU A 154 2.06 -2.92 -12.18
C LEU A 154 1.15 -3.96 -12.84
N ASP A 155 0.76 -5.01 -12.12
CA ASP A 155 -0.14 -6.06 -12.63
C ASP A 155 -1.54 -5.53 -12.96
N LYS A 156 -2.04 -4.54 -12.21
CA LYS A 156 -3.35 -3.92 -12.45
C LYS A 156 -3.31 -2.91 -13.59
N THR A 157 -2.22 -2.15 -13.69
CA THR A 157 -2.02 -1.12 -14.73
C THR A 157 -1.61 -1.71 -16.08
N GLY A 158 -1.16 -2.96 -16.11
CA GLY A 158 -0.58 -3.57 -17.31
C GLY A 158 0.84 -3.08 -17.61
N GLY A 159 1.56 -2.61 -16.58
CA GLY A 159 2.98 -2.27 -16.64
C GLY A 159 3.32 -0.81 -16.36
N LEU A 160 4.63 -0.53 -16.31
CA LEU A 160 5.19 0.74 -15.84
C LEU A 160 4.70 1.97 -16.64
N THR A 161 4.47 1.83 -17.94
CA THR A 161 4.02 2.94 -18.79
C THR A 161 2.68 3.52 -18.32
N GLU A 162 1.69 2.66 -18.08
CA GLU A 162 0.39 3.10 -17.58
C GLU A 162 0.49 3.53 -16.11
N ALA A 163 1.32 2.86 -15.31
CA ALA A 163 1.52 3.22 -13.91
C ALA A 163 2.07 4.65 -13.73
N LEU A 164 3.05 5.08 -14.54
CA LEU A 164 3.58 6.45 -14.54
C LEU A 164 2.52 7.47 -14.99
N ALA A 165 1.74 7.13 -16.01
CA ALA A 165 0.67 7.98 -16.48
C ALA A 165 -0.46 8.12 -15.44
N LEU A 166 -0.83 7.01 -14.78
CA LEU A 166 -1.78 6.98 -13.68
C LEU A 166 -1.31 7.83 -12.51
N ALA A 167 -0.06 7.69 -12.08
CA ALA A 167 0.51 8.52 -11.00
C ALA A 167 0.41 10.02 -11.30
N THR A 168 0.74 10.42 -12.53
CA THR A 168 0.67 11.82 -12.98
C THR A 168 -0.77 12.34 -12.95
N GLU A 169 -1.69 11.62 -13.58
CA GLU A 169 -3.10 12.02 -13.71
C GLU A 169 -3.83 12.00 -12.37
N ALA A 170 -3.61 10.98 -11.55
CA ALA A 170 -4.22 10.87 -10.22
C ALA A 170 -3.82 12.05 -9.32
N ARG A 171 -2.53 12.43 -9.33
CA ARG A 171 -2.05 13.62 -8.61
C ARG A 171 -2.68 14.91 -9.14
N ALA A 172 -2.79 15.07 -10.45
CA ALA A 172 -3.45 16.23 -11.06
C ALA A 172 -4.92 16.35 -10.63
N GLN A 173 -5.58 15.22 -10.35
CA GLN A 173 -6.95 15.16 -9.83
C GLN A 173 -7.02 15.24 -8.30
N GLY A 174 -5.89 15.40 -7.60
CA GLY A 174 -5.81 15.57 -6.15
C GLY A 174 -5.83 14.27 -5.33
N PHE A 175 -5.60 13.11 -5.95
CA PHE A 175 -5.40 11.86 -5.22
C PHE A 175 -3.97 11.79 -4.65
N SER A 176 -3.85 11.26 -3.43
CA SER A 176 -2.58 10.75 -2.92
C SER A 176 -2.27 9.40 -3.55
N LEU A 177 -1.01 8.97 -3.52
CA LEU A 177 -0.58 7.74 -4.17
C LEU A 177 0.02 6.75 -3.17
N MET A 178 -0.29 5.48 -3.35
CA MET A 178 0.40 4.35 -2.75
C MET A 178 0.98 3.47 -3.88
N LEU A 179 2.14 2.86 -3.65
CA LEU A 179 2.75 1.91 -4.57
C LEU A 179 2.71 0.52 -3.93
N GLY A 180 1.91 -0.38 -4.48
CA GLY A 180 1.79 -1.76 -4.02
C GLY A 180 2.44 -2.76 -4.97
N CYS A 181 2.48 -4.01 -4.52
CA CYS A 181 2.88 -5.15 -5.33
C CYS A 181 1.97 -6.36 -5.11
N MET A 182 2.19 -7.40 -5.91
CA MET A 182 1.69 -8.76 -5.68
C MET A 182 2.80 -9.61 -5.06
N LEU A 183 2.52 -10.87 -4.72
CA LEU A 183 3.58 -11.86 -4.53
C LEU A 183 4.42 -11.96 -5.81
N CYS A 184 5.69 -11.60 -5.71
CA CYS A 184 6.56 -11.47 -6.86
C CYS A 184 8.04 -11.59 -6.46
N THR A 185 8.92 -11.77 -7.44
CA THR A 185 10.38 -11.71 -7.23
C THR A 185 10.89 -10.27 -7.26
N SER A 186 12.13 -10.03 -6.81
CA SER A 186 12.80 -8.72 -6.88
C SER A 186 12.67 -8.00 -8.24
N ARG A 187 12.61 -8.75 -9.35
CA ARG A 187 12.44 -8.19 -10.71
C ARG A 187 11.20 -7.28 -10.85
N ALA A 188 10.08 -7.65 -10.24
CA ALA A 188 8.85 -6.85 -10.33
C ALA A 188 8.96 -5.57 -9.48
N ILE A 189 9.57 -5.67 -8.30
CA ILE A 189 9.82 -4.51 -7.44
C ILE A 189 10.77 -3.53 -8.14
N SER A 190 11.87 -4.01 -8.73
CA SER A 190 12.78 -3.18 -9.52
C SER A 190 12.08 -2.43 -10.67
N ALA A 191 11.09 -3.05 -11.32
CA ALA A 191 10.30 -2.40 -12.35
C ALA A 191 9.35 -1.33 -11.80
N ALA A 192 8.96 -1.40 -10.53
CA ALA A 192 8.05 -0.45 -9.86
C ALA A 192 8.78 0.72 -9.19
N LEU A 193 10.08 0.57 -8.86
CA LEU A 193 10.89 1.59 -8.18
C LEU A 193 10.78 3.01 -8.75
N PRO A 194 10.65 3.25 -10.07
CA PRO A 194 10.52 4.61 -10.61
C PRO A 194 9.33 5.42 -10.06
N LEU A 195 8.35 4.75 -9.43
CA LEU A 195 7.20 5.39 -8.78
C LEU A 195 7.44 5.75 -7.31
N VAL A 196 8.49 5.21 -6.67
CA VAL A 196 8.76 5.39 -5.23
C VAL A 196 8.84 6.87 -4.81
N PRO A 197 9.51 7.78 -5.56
CA PRO A 197 9.55 9.20 -5.18
C PRO A 197 8.19 9.90 -5.23
N GLN A 198 7.16 9.23 -5.75
CA GLN A 198 5.84 9.79 -5.98
C GLN A 198 4.78 9.38 -4.96
N VAL A 199 5.08 8.44 -4.06
CA VAL A 199 4.05 7.83 -3.20
C VAL A 199 4.19 8.21 -1.74
N SER A 200 3.04 8.26 -1.05
CA SER A 200 2.96 8.45 0.39
C SER A 200 3.34 7.17 1.14
N PHE A 201 3.01 6.01 0.57
CA PHE A 201 3.32 4.69 1.13
C PHE A 201 3.81 3.76 0.03
N ALA A 202 4.81 2.93 0.36
CA ALA A 202 5.28 1.85 -0.47
C ALA A 202 5.03 0.51 0.24
N ASP A 203 4.48 -0.44 -0.49
CA ASP A 203 4.15 -1.80 -0.06
C ASP A 203 4.77 -2.77 -1.09
N LEU A 204 6.09 -2.94 -0.94
CA LEU A 204 6.99 -3.56 -1.90
C LEU A 204 7.69 -4.81 -1.33
N ASP A 205 7.19 -5.35 -0.22
CA ASP A 205 7.77 -6.49 0.50
C ASP A 205 7.44 -7.85 -0.17
N GLY A 206 6.70 -7.88 -1.29
CA GLY A 206 6.32 -9.09 -2.01
C GLY A 206 7.41 -10.18 -2.13
N PRO A 207 8.68 -9.84 -2.43
CA PRO A 207 9.76 -10.82 -2.47
C PRO A 207 10.07 -11.51 -1.14
N THR A 208 9.87 -10.85 0.00
CA THR A 208 10.20 -11.41 1.33
C THR A 208 9.26 -12.54 1.75
N TRP A 209 8.15 -12.71 1.03
CA TRP A 209 7.20 -13.80 1.23
C TRP A 209 7.58 -15.08 0.47
N LEU A 210 8.56 -15.01 -0.42
CA LEU A 210 9.06 -16.17 -1.14
C LEU A 210 10.09 -16.91 -0.28
N ALA A 211 10.08 -18.24 -0.32
CA ALA A 211 11.11 -19.04 0.34
C ALA A 211 12.52 -18.75 -0.22
N VAL A 212 12.60 -18.43 -1.52
CA VAL A 212 13.82 -18.03 -2.24
C VAL A 212 13.46 -16.98 -3.30
N ASP A 213 14.35 -16.02 -3.54
CA ASP A 213 14.23 -15.01 -4.60
C ASP A 213 15.26 -15.26 -5.73
N VAL A 214 15.28 -14.40 -6.75
CA VAL A 214 16.26 -14.41 -7.84
C VAL A 214 17.67 -14.06 -7.38
N GLU A 215 18.66 -14.29 -8.25
CA GLU A 215 20.05 -13.92 -8.00
C GLU A 215 20.57 -12.97 -9.11
N PRO A 216 21.04 -11.75 -8.78
CA PRO A 216 20.96 -11.10 -7.47
C PRO A 216 19.53 -10.64 -7.12
N ALA A 217 19.20 -10.64 -5.82
CA ALA A 217 17.96 -10.09 -5.26
C ALA A 217 18.17 -8.68 -4.67
N LEU A 218 17.07 -7.93 -4.58
CA LEU A 218 17.00 -6.71 -3.76
C LEU A 218 17.22 -7.07 -2.29
N GLN A 219 17.80 -6.13 -1.54
CA GLN A 219 18.13 -6.32 -0.14
C GLN A 219 17.04 -5.75 0.74
N PHE A 220 16.44 -6.59 1.59
CA PHE A 220 15.39 -6.21 2.52
C PHE A 220 15.84 -6.42 3.96
N THR A 221 15.47 -5.48 4.83
CA THR A 221 15.39 -5.68 6.28
C THR A 221 13.96 -5.43 6.73
N THR A 222 13.65 -5.65 8.01
CA THR A 222 12.29 -5.49 8.52
C THR A 222 11.77 -4.06 8.35
N GLY A 223 10.92 -3.86 7.33
CA GLY A 223 10.28 -2.59 7.00
C GLY A 223 11.08 -1.66 6.10
N GLU A 224 12.22 -2.12 5.56
CA GLU A 224 13.10 -1.30 4.72
C GLU A 224 13.59 -2.09 3.49
N LEU A 225 13.61 -1.42 2.35
CA LEU A 225 14.23 -1.86 1.10
C LEU A 225 15.46 -0.99 0.82
N HIS A 226 16.63 -1.63 0.64
CA HIS A 226 17.91 -0.96 0.39
C HIS A 226 18.25 -1.00 -1.11
N LEU A 227 18.58 0.17 -1.68
CA LEU A 227 18.78 0.38 -3.11
C LEU A 227 20.23 0.75 -3.47
#